data_AF-A0AA88I824-F1
#
_entry.id   AF-A0AA88I824-F1
#
_cell.length_a   1.000
_cell.length_b   1.000
_cell.length_c   1.000
_cell.angle_alpha   90.00
_cell.angle_beta   90.00
_cell.angle_gamma   90.00
#
_symmetry.space_group_name_H-M   'P 1'
#
loop_
_entity.id
_entity.type
_entity.pdbx_description
1 polymer ?
#
loop_
_entity_poly.entity_id
_entity_poly.type
_entity_poly.pdbx_seq_one_letter_code
_entity_poly.pdbx_strand_id
1 'polypeptide(L)'
;QANTNKKTSIEAKVLDAQEFVTFYKLLLRRPEIEALFSKYAKTSLCTLTAGELCSFLQKEQKMQNCSIEHAFKYIDMYETTSAKLQERMTISGFTNLMTAEDFDILNTRENEVWMDMTQPLTHYYIHSSHNT
;
A
#
# COMPACT_ATOMS: atom_id res chain seq x y z
N GLN A 1 -31.00 -7.65 14.83
CA GLN A 1 -32.25 -7.27 14.14
C GLN A 1 -31.83 -6.61 12.83
N ALA A 2 -32.24 -7.15 11.68
CA ALA A 2 -31.89 -6.58 10.37
C ALA A 2 -32.85 -5.45 10.01
N ASN A 3 -32.33 -4.34 9.47
CA ASN A 3 -33.11 -3.19 9.03
C ASN A 3 -33.78 -3.48 7.68
N THR A 4 -35.10 -3.29 7.58
CA THR A 4 -35.88 -3.46 6.34
C THR A 4 -36.22 -2.10 5.72
N ASN A 5 -36.15 -2.00 4.38
CA ASN A 5 -36.52 -0.78 3.65
C ASN A 5 -38.04 -0.58 3.69
N LYS A 6 -38.52 0.54 4.25
CA LYS A 6 -39.96 0.85 4.32
C LYS A 6 -40.59 1.28 2.98
N LYS A 7 -39.83 1.33 1.87
CA LYS A 7 -40.28 1.90 0.59
C LYS A 7 -40.51 0.92 -0.56
N THR A 8 -40.32 -0.38 -0.37
CA THR A 8 -40.57 -1.37 -1.43
C THR A 8 -41.29 -2.56 -0.83
N SER A 9 -42.40 -2.97 -1.46
CA SER A 9 -43.30 -4.04 -1.01
C SER A 9 -42.71 -5.46 -1.10
N ILE A 10 -41.38 -5.57 -1.08
CA ILE A 10 -40.61 -6.81 -1.11
C ILE A 10 -39.64 -6.68 0.08
N GLU A 11 -39.65 -7.63 1.01
CA GLU A 11 -38.70 -7.74 2.13
C GLU A 11 -37.26 -8.00 1.61
N ALA A 12 -36.71 -7.06 0.84
CA ALA A 12 -35.33 -7.05 0.45
C ALA A 12 -34.52 -6.66 1.70
N LYS A 13 -33.78 -7.62 2.25
CA LYS A 13 -32.73 -7.31 3.23
C LYS A 13 -31.78 -6.29 2.61
N VAL A 14 -31.70 -5.13 3.23
CA VAL A 14 -30.82 -4.02 2.81
C VAL A 14 -29.61 -4.03 3.71
N LEU A 15 -28.43 -3.81 3.15
CA LEU A 15 -27.23 -3.58 3.94
C LEU A 15 -27.38 -2.27 4.72
N ASP A 16 -27.21 -2.32 6.04
CA ASP A 16 -27.01 -1.12 6.83
C ASP A 16 -25.58 -0.56 6.64
N ALA A 17 -25.31 0.64 7.17
CA ALA A 17 -24.01 1.29 7.00
C ALA A 17 -22.85 0.49 7.63
N GLN A 18 -23.08 -0.17 8.76
CA GLN A 18 -22.06 -0.94 9.48
C GLN A 18 -21.78 -2.27 8.78
N GLU A 19 -22.83 -2.93 8.29
CA GLU A 19 -22.76 -4.09 7.42
C GLU A 19 -22.03 -3.73 6.12
N PHE A 20 -22.30 -2.55 5.54
CA PHE A 20 -21.63 -2.09 4.32
C PHE A 20 -20.12 -1.89 4.54
N VAL A 21 -19.73 -1.21 5.62
CA VAL A 21 -18.32 -1.04 5.98
C VAL A 21 -17.64 -2.40 6.19
N THR A 22 -18.34 -3.34 6.83
CA THR A 22 -17.81 -4.69 7.08
C THR A 22 -17.64 -5.46 5.77
N PHE A 23 -18.65 -5.45 4.91
CA PHE A 23 -18.61 -6.05 3.58
C PHE A 23 -17.52 -5.44 2.71
N TYR A 24 -17.39 -4.12 2.71
CA TYR A 24 -16.35 -3.40 1.99
C TYR A 24 -14.94 -3.79 2.46
N LYS A 25 -14.72 -3.88 3.77
CA LYS A 25 -13.45 -4.34 4.35
C LYS A 25 -13.14 -5.80 3.99
N LEU A 26 -14.16 -6.66 3.93
CA LEU A 26 -14.00 -8.05 3.50
C LEU A 26 -13.63 -8.14 2.01
N LEU A 27 -14.24 -7.29 1.17
CA LEU A 27 -13.96 -7.25 -0.26
C LEU A 27 -12.55 -6.73 -0.57
N LEU A 28 -12.07 -5.75 0.21
CA LEU A 28 -10.72 -5.20 0.09
C LEU A 28 -9.67 -5.98 0.88
N ARG A 29 -10.03 -7.13 1.44
CA ARG A 29 -9.09 -7.94 2.21
C ARG A 29 -7.98 -8.47 1.32
N ARG A 30 -6.74 -8.24 1.73
CA ARG A 30 -5.52 -8.68 1.02
C ARG A 30 -4.75 -9.70 1.86
N PRO A 31 -5.09 -11.00 1.75
CA PRO A 31 -4.49 -12.04 2.60
C PRO A 31 -2.98 -12.17 2.42
N GLU A 32 -2.46 -11.85 1.24
CA GLU A 32 -1.02 -11.85 0.97
C GLU A 32 -0.28 -10.74 1.72
N ILE A 33 -0.90 -9.56 1.89
CA ILE A 33 -0.34 -8.50 2.74
C ILE A 33 -0.44 -8.91 4.20
N GLU A 34 -1.57 -9.47 4.65
CA GLU A 34 -1.73 -9.91 6.03
C GLU A 34 -0.68 -10.95 6.42
N ALA A 35 -0.43 -11.94 5.57
CA ALA A 35 0.59 -12.96 5.80
C ALA A 35 2.00 -12.35 5.88
N LEU A 36 2.30 -11.39 5.01
CA LEU A 36 3.57 -10.66 5.02
C LEU A 36 3.72 -9.80 6.28
N PHE A 37 2.67 -9.08 6.69
CA PHE A 37 2.65 -8.30 7.91
C PHE A 37 2.91 -9.18 9.14
N SER A 38 2.18 -10.29 9.27
CA SER A 38 2.35 -11.23 10.38
C SER A 38 3.73 -11.87 10.44
N LYS A 39 4.42 -12.04 9.31
CA LYS A 39 5.81 -12.54 9.27
C LYS A 39 6.79 -11.59 9.98
N TYR A 40 6.51 -10.28 9.94
CA TYR A 40 7.40 -9.24 10.49
C TYR A 40 6.93 -8.68 11.84
N ALA A 41 5.63 -8.74 12.15
CA ALA A 41 5.03 -8.25 13.40
C ALA A 41 5.29 -9.21 14.58
N LYS A 42 6.52 -9.22 15.09
CA LYS A 42 6.97 -10.14 16.15
C LYS A 42 6.71 -9.63 17.56
N THR A 43 6.74 -8.31 17.74
CA THR A 43 6.58 -7.63 19.03
C THR A 43 5.11 -7.54 19.44
N SER A 44 4.22 -7.37 18.46
CA SER A 44 2.78 -7.29 18.65
C SER A 44 2.09 -7.84 17.41
N LEU A 45 1.09 -8.70 17.59
CA LEU A 45 0.33 -9.28 16.47
C LEU A 45 -0.45 -8.23 15.66
N CYS A 46 -0.70 -7.05 16.23
CA CYS A 46 -1.53 -6.02 15.63
C CYS A 46 -0.73 -4.84 15.04
N THR A 47 0.57 -4.74 15.34
CA THR A 47 1.39 -3.57 14.97
C THR A 47 2.84 -3.94 14.71
N LEU A 48 3.44 -3.33 13.70
CA LEU A 48 4.88 -3.27 13.47
C LEU A 48 5.51 -2.11 14.24
N THR A 49 6.66 -2.38 14.84
CA THR A 49 7.60 -1.34 15.28
C THR A 49 8.42 -0.81 14.10
N ALA A 50 9.04 0.36 14.24
CA ALA A 50 9.94 0.90 13.21
C ALA A 50 11.11 -0.03 12.87
N GLY A 51 11.66 -0.77 13.85
CA GLY A 51 12.73 -1.75 13.60
C GLY A 51 12.26 -2.96 12.78
N GLU A 52 11.05 -3.44 13.04
CA GLU A 52 10.44 -4.54 12.27
C GLU A 52 10.11 -4.10 10.84
N LEU A 53 9.57 -2.89 10.69
CA LEU A 53 9.32 -2.29 9.38
C LEU A 53 10.63 -2.08 8.60
N CYS A 54 11.68 -1.57 9.24
CA CYS A 54 13.00 -1.43 8.62
C CYS A 54 13.55 -2.78 8.14
N SER A 55 13.41 -3.83 8.96
CA SER A 55 13.81 -5.19 8.57
C SER A 55 13.05 -5.69 7.34
N PHE A 56 11.76 -5.39 7.24
CA PHE A 56 10.94 -5.69 6.06
C PHE A 56 11.45 -4.95 4.82
N LEU A 57 11.67 -3.63 4.92
CA LEU A 57 12.13 -2.79 3.81
C LEU A 57 13.50 -3.23 3.29
N GLN A 58 14.42 -3.60 4.17
CA GLN A 58 15.73 -4.10 3.78
C GLN A 58 15.66 -5.49 3.10
N LYS A 59 14.84 -6.41 3.64
CA LYS A 59 14.85 -7.82 3.20
C LYS A 59 13.97 -8.07 1.98
N GLU A 60 12.73 -7.58 2.01
CA GLU A 60 11.74 -7.84 0.96
C GLU A 60 11.81 -6.77 -0.13
N GLN A 61 11.95 -5.48 0.24
CA GLN A 61 12.00 -4.36 -0.71
C GLN A 61 13.42 -4.04 -1.20
N LYS A 62 14.43 -4.80 -0.73
CA LYS A 62 15.85 -4.66 -1.10
C LYS A 62 16.43 -3.25 -0.88
N MET A 63 15.83 -2.47 0.02
CA MET A 63 16.31 -1.13 0.37
C MET A 63 17.48 -1.23 1.35
N GLN A 64 18.67 -1.57 0.85
CA GLN A 64 19.85 -1.85 1.68
C GLN A 64 20.28 -0.67 2.58
N ASN A 65 20.01 0.56 2.15
CA ASN A 65 20.35 1.78 2.89
C ASN A 65 19.20 2.28 3.80
N CYS A 66 18.12 1.50 3.96
CA CYS A 66 17.02 1.86 4.84
C CYS A 66 17.50 1.83 6.29
N SER A 67 17.37 2.97 6.98
CA SER A 67 17.65 3.10 8.41
C SER A 67 16.35 3.13 9.22
N ILE A 68 16.46 3.09 10.55
CA ILE A 68 15.29 3.19 11.43
C ILE A 68 14.60 4.55 11.26
N GLU A 69 15.33 5.65 11.02
CA GLU A 69 14.74 6.96 10.74
C GLU A 69 13.89 6.95 9.46
N HIS A 70 14.31 6.20 8.44
CA HIS A 70 13.50 6.02 7.22
C HIS A 70 12.19 5.28 7.53
N ALA A 71 12.26 4.21 8.34
CA ALA A 71 11.06 3.49 8.76
C ALA A 71 10.09 4.40 9.53
N PHE A 72 10.58 5.27 10.42
CA PHE A 72 9.72 6.25 11.10
C PHE A 72 9.02 7.21 10.13
N LYS A 73 9.72 7.68 9.08
CA LYS A 73 9.09 8.53 8.05
C LYS A 73 7.97 7.80 7.32
N TYR A 74 8.15 6.51 7.02
CA TYR A 74 7.09 5.70 6.41
C TYR A 74 5.91 5.50 7.35
N ILE A 75 6.15 5.29 8.65
CA ILE A 75 5.07 5.22 9.65
C ILE A 75 4.31 6.54 9.71
N ASP A 76 5.03 7.67 9.77
CA ASP A 76 4.42 8.99 9.80
C ASP A 76 3.58 9.27 8.54
N MET A 77 4.07 8.88 7.36
CA MET A 77 3.38 9.16 6.10
C MET A 77 2.15 8.28 5.87
N TYR A 78 2.23 6.98 6.22
CA TYR A 78 1.24 5.99 5.77
C TYR A 78 0.31 5.45 6.88
N GLU A 79 0.63 5.64 8.16
CA GLU A 79 -0.25 5.23 9.26
C GLU A 79 -1.28 6.32 9.60
N THR A 80 -2.56 5.99 9.50
CA THR A 80 -3.66 6.94 9.75
C THR A 80 -4.37 6.72 11.08
N THR A 81 -4.06 5.65 11.81
CA THR A 81 -4.68 5.36 13.10
C THR A 81 -3.91 5.96 14.28
N SER A 82 -4.44 5.83 15.48
CA SER A 82 -3.76 6.26 16.72
C SER A 82 -2.43 5.55 16.99
N ALA A 83 -2.15 4.41 16.32
CA ALA A 83 -0.86 3.73 16.41
C ALA A 83 0.31 4.61 15.96
N LYS A 84 0.04 5.59 15.07
CA LYS A 84 1.02 6.58 14.63
C LYS A 84 1.64 7.36 15.80
N LEU A 85 0.86 7.68 16.83
CA LEU A 85 1.33 8.40 18.03
C LEU A 85 2.31 7.58 18.87
N GLN A 86 2.30 6.26 18.69
CA GLN A 86 3.23 5.33 19.34
C GLN A 86 4.37 4.92 18.40
N GLU A 87 4.50 5.59 17.26
CA GLU A 87 5.46 5.28 16.20
C GLU A 87 5.38 3.81 15.76
N ARG A 88 4.15 3.31 15.66
CA ARG A 88 3.81 1.95 15.23
C ARG A 88 2.95 1.98 13.99
N MET A 89 3.06 0.93 13.17
CA MET A 89 2.28 0.76 11.96
C MET A 89 1.34 -0.44 12.10
N THR A 90 0.06 -0.22 11.84
CA THR A 90 -0.97 -1.25 11.76
C THR A 90 -0.98 -1.92 10.40
N ILE A 91 -1.76 -3.00 10.25
CA ILE A 91 -2.01 -3.62 8.93
C ILE A 91 -2.60 -2.62 7.93
N SER A 92 -3.39 -1.64 8.39
CA SER A 92 -3.96 -0.61 7.51
C SER A 92 -2.87 0.30 6.96
N GLY A 93 -1.99 0.82 7.82
CA GLY A 93 -0.87 1.66 7.37
C GLY A 93 0.13 0.89 6.51
N PHE A 94 0.37 -0.39 6.84
CA PHE A 94 1.21 -1.26 6.02
C PHE A 94 0.58 -1.54 4.65
N THR A 95 -0.74 -1.71 4.58
CA THR A 95 -1.45 -1.85 3.30
C THR A 95 -1.30 -0.59 2.45
N ASN A 96 -1.48 0.59 3.05
CA ASN A 96 -1.28 1.87 2.38
C ASN A 96 0.14 2.02 1.82
N LEU A 97 1.15 1.67 2.63
CA LEU A 97 2.56 1.65 2.23
C LEU A 97 2.79 0.77 1.00
N MET A 98 2.27 -0.46 1.02
CA MET A 98 2.42 -1.43 -0.07
C MET A 98 1.67 -1.05 -1.37
N THR A 99 0.79 -0.06 -1.31
CA THR A 99 0.06 0.48 -2.46
C THR A 99 0.50 1.90 -2.84
N ALA A 100 1.53 2.43 -2.17
CA ALA A 100 2.04 3.75 -2.44
C ALA A 100 2.90 3.77 -3.71
N GLU A 101 2.98 4.93 -4.37
CA GLU A 101 3.78 5.11 -5.58
C GLU A 101 5.26 4.82 -5.35
N ASP A 102 5.78 5.04 -4.13
CA ASP A 102 7.16 4.71 -3.74
C ASP A 102 7.48 3.21 -3.84
N PHE A 103 6.45 2.36 -3.82
CA PHE A 103 6.52 0.91 -3.87
C PHE A 103 5.88 0.33 -5.13
N ASP A 104 5.63 1.17 -6.14
CA ASP A 104 5.19 0.71 -7.45
C ASP A 104 6.33 -0.10 -8.11
N ILE A 105 5.95 -1.10 -8.91
CA ILE A 105 6.88 -1.91 -9.70
C ILE A 105 7.57 -1.07 -10.78
N LEU A 106 6.88 -0.03 -11.26
CA LEU A 106 7.44 0.96 -12.16
C LEU A 106 8.14 2.02 -11.32
N ASN A 107 9.45 2.18 -11.52
CA ASN A 107 10.21 3.22 -10.88
C ASN A 107 9.72 4.60 -11.38
N THR A 108 8.76 5.20 -10.68
CA THR A 108 8.12 6.48 -11.05
C THR A 108 9.11 7.65 -11.10
N ARG A 109 10.33 7.50 -10.55
CA ARG A 109 11.43 8.44 -10.78
C ARG A 109 11.89 8.52 -12.25
N GLU A 110 11.50 7.56 -13.08
CA GLU A 110 11.77 7.52 -14.52
C GLU A 110 10.68 8.20 -15.36
N ASN A 111 9.73 8.92 -14.74
CA ASN A 111 8.79 9.78 -15.47
C ASN A 111 9.46 10.99 -16.14
N GLU A 112 10.75 11.21 -15.87
CA GLU A 112 11.59 12.17 -16.57
C GLU A 112 12.60 11.45 -17.46
N VAL A 113 13.06 12.14 -18.51
CA VAL A 113 14.08 11.61 -19.42
C VAL A 113 15.40 11.44 -18.66
N TRP A 114 15.72 10.20 -18.30
CA TRP A 114 16.92 9.84 -17.53
C TRP A 114 18.11 9.41 -18.39
N MET A 115 17.86 9.09 -19.66
CA MET A 115 18.90 8.73 -20.63
C MET A 115 19.66 9.97 -21.09
N ASP A 116 20.96 9.83 -21.36
CA ASP A 116 21.72 10.89 -22.02
C ASP A 116 21.12 11.15 -23.41
N MET A 117 20.56 12.34 -23.64
CA MET A 117 19.93 12.76 -24.90
C MET A 117 20.87 13.55 -25.82
N THR A 118 22.18 13.57 -25.52
CA THR A 118 23.18 14.30 -26.32
C THR A 118 23.89 13.42 -27.35
N GLN A 119 23.65 12.10 -27.35
CA GLN A 119 24.26 11.17 -28.31
C GLN A 119 23.62 11.31 -29.71
N PRO A 120 24.30 10.84 -30.77
CA PRO A 120 23.71 10.81 -32.10
C PRO A 120 22.45 9.95 -32.17
N LEU A 121 21.48 10.34 -33.02
CA LEU A 121 20.16 9.71 -33.12
C LEU A 121 20.19 8.19 -33.36
N THR A 122 21.24 7.69 -34.02
CA THR A 122 21.47 6.27 -34.28
C THR A 122 21.67 5.41 -33.01
N HIS A 123 21.84 6.02 -31.84
CA HIS A 123 22.02 5.32 -30.56
C HIS A 123 20.72 5.07 -29.80
N TYR A 124 19.58 5.55 -30.30
CA TYR A 124 18.29 5.43 -29.63
C TYR A 124 17.33 4.54 -30.42
N TYR A 125 16.53 3.74 -29.71
CA TYR A 125 15.34 3.12 -30.28
C TYR A 125 14.25 4.17 -30.40
N ILE A 126 13.75 4.40 -31.62
CA ILE A 126 12.72 5.40 -31.90
C ILE A 126 11.38 4.71 -32.08
N HIS A 127 10.41 5.05 -31.22
CA HIS A 127 9.05 4.58 -31.38
C HIS A 127 8.46 5.17 -32.67
N SER A 128 8.25 4.32 -33.67
CA SER A 128 7.81 4.71 -35.00
C SER A 128 6.53 3.96 -35.34
N SER A 129 5.54 4.66 -35.88
CA SER A 129 4.29 4.07 -36.36
C SER A 129 4.23 4.14 -37.88
N HIS A 130 3.61 3.14 -38.50
CA HIS A 130 3.47 3.05 -39.95
C HIS A 130 2.01 3.32 -40.34
N ASN A 131 1.79 4.16 -41.35
CA ASN A 131 0.44 4.52 -41.85
C ASN A 131 -0.52 5.01 -40.77
N THR A 132 -0.08 6.01 -39.99
CA THR A 132 -0.95 6.77 -39.07
C THR A 132 -1.49 7.99 -39.79
#